data_AF-A0A2E0X3P9-F1
#
_entry.id   AF-A0A2E0X3P9-F1
#
_cell.length_a   1.000
_cell.length_b   1.000
_cell.length_c   1.000
_cell.angle_alpha   90.00
_cell.angle_beta   90.00
_cell.angle_gamma   90.00
#
_symmetry.space_group_name_H-M   'P 1'
#
loop_
_entity.id
_entity.type
_entity.pdbx_description
1 polymer ?
#
loop_
_entity_poly.entity_id
_entity_poly.type
_entity_poly.pdbx_seq_one_letter_code
_entity_poly.pdbx_strand_id
1 'polypeptide(L)'
;MVMALRVWEHVQVGEVNVAIANATTNLRENRSASTANELGIVYLWLREYEAAWLHYHRAQEELANNISVFYGKAGIAKWCQGDWCSAFDEWRAGLRCEYTDWAGGISIPLVMWAAAVLADQAPLAEEAIVHLIERLRSDQSVLWPGPLASWIVGDSQDFRLKREGSGQVAGDQCTLDEWQVEFYKGVMDLRDGKADGFRHRMRICGNVSWIELAQAPRVFFGKIWSDEFFVARHQLDSLKTVVDGN
;
A
#
# COMPACT_ATOMS: atom_id res chain seq x y z
N MET A 1 -0.47 17.39 -13.31
CA MET A 1 -1.10 17.47 -11.96
C MET A 1 -2.57 17.90 -12.01
N VAL A 2 -3.00 18.82 -12.90
CA VAL A 2 -4.41 19.28 -12.98
C VAL A 2 -5.42 18.17 -13.36
N MET A 3 -5.03 17.17 -14.17
CA MET A 3 -5.96 16.10 -14.58
C MET A 3 -6.22 15.05 -13.49
N ALA A 4 -5.22 14.70 -12.68
CA ALA A 4 -5.37 13.74 -11.59
C ALA A 4 -6.39 14.23 -10.53
N LEU A 5 -6.40 15.54 -10.24
CA LEU A 5 -7.36 16.15 -9.33
C LEU A 5 -8.81 15.85 -9.73
N ARG A 6 -9.13 15.80 -11.03
CA ARG A 6 -10.50 15.56 -11.50
C ARG A 6 -11.01 14.16 -11.21
N VAL A 7 -10.19 13.12 -11.37
CA VAL A 7 -10.60 11.74 -11.07
C VAL A 7 -11.00 11.64 -9.59
N TRP A 8 -10.14 12.16 -8.71
CA TRP A 8 -10.33 12.06 -7.27
C TRP A 8 -11.42 12.98 -6.72
N GLU A 9 -11.69 14.12 -7.37
CA GLU A 9 -12.87 14.96 -7.12
C GLU A 9 -14.18 14.18 -7.35
N HIS A 10 -14.28 13.38 -8.42
CA HIS A 10 -15.47 12.56 -8.67
C HIS A 10 -15.57 11.36 -7.73
N VAL A 11 -14.44 10.71 -7.41
CA VAL A 11 -14.40 9.67 -6.36
C VAL A 11 -14.91 10.24 -5.03
N GLN A 12 -14.54 11.48 -4.70
CA GLN A 12 -14.94 12.16 -3.46
C GLN A 12 -16.45 12.35 -3.35
N VAL A 13 -17.11 12.82 -4.41
CA VAL A 13 -18.56 13.09 -4.38
C VAL A 13 -19.42 11.87 -4.68
N GLY A 14 -18.80 10.69 -4.82
CA GLY A 14 -19.50 9.44 -5.11
C GLY A 14 -19.90 9.28 -6.58
N GLU A 15 -19.38 10.10 -7.48
CA GLU A 15 -19.60 10.01 -8.92
C GLU A 15 -18.68 8.96 -9.56
N VAL A 16 -18.82 7.73 -9.09
CA VAL A 16 -17.95 6.59 -9.38
C VAL A 16 -17.77 6.36 -10.89
N ASN A 17 -18.86 6.35 -11.65
CA ASN A 17 -18.82 6.13 -13.10
C ASN A 17 -18.03 7.22 -13.83
N VAL A 18 -18.10 8.47 -13.36
CA VAL A 18 -17.38 9.59 -13.94
C VAL A 18 -15.89 9.49 -13.62
N ALA A 19 -15.54 9.10 -12.40
CA ALA A 19 -14.15 8.85 -12.01
C ALA A 19 -13.48 7.77 -12.88
N ILE A 20 -14.15 6.62 -13.06
CA ILE A 20 -13.66 5.53 -13.92
C ILE A 20 -13.53 6.01 -15.37
N ALA A 21 -14.54 6.69 -15.91
CA ALA A 21 -14.51 7.19 -17.29
C ALA A 21 -13.35 8.18 -17.52
N ASN A 22 -13.11 9.08 -16.57
CA ASN A 22 -12.01 10.04 -16.62
C ASN A 22 -10.64 9.33 -16.52
N ALA A 23 -10.46 8.40 -15.57
CA ALA A 23 -9.22 7.65 -15.43
C ALA A 23 -8.94 6.77 -16.67
N THR A 24 -9.98 6.18 -17.26
CA THR A 24 -9.89 5.42 -18.52
C THR A 24 -9.48 6.32 -19.68
N THR A 25 -10.04 7.53 -19.77
CA THR A 25 -9.68 8.53 -20.78
C THR A 25 -8.23 8.96 -20.63
N ASN A 26 -7.78 9.25 -19.41
CA ASN A 26 -6.39 9.59 -19.10
C ASN A 26 -5.43 8.48 -19.57
N LEU A 27 -5.73 7.22 -19.28
CA LEU A 27 -4.91 6.08 -19.71
C LEU A 27 -4.88 5.92 -21.23
N ARG A 28 -6.01 6.14 -21.90
CA ARG A 28 -6.10 6.07 -23.37
C ARG A 28 -5.29 7.17 -24.05
N GLU A 29 -5.36 8.39 -23.52
CA GLU A 29 -4.67 9.56 -24.08
C GLU A 29 -3.18 9.58 -23.77
N ASN A 30 -2.79 9.06 -22.60
CA ASN A 30 -1.41 8.95 -22.17
C ASN A 30 -1.17 7.58 -21.56
N ARG A 31 -0.73 6.62 -22.38
CA ARG A 31 -0.47 5.25 -21.94
C ARG A 31 0.86 5.18 -21.19
N SER A 32 0.81 5.38 -19.88
CA SER A 32 1.96 5.40 -18.98
C SER A 32 1.72 4.53 -17.75
N ALA A 33 2.78 4.16 -17.05
CA ALA A 33 2.64 3.43 -15.80
C ALA A 33 1.86 4.20 -14.73
N SER A 34 1.99 5.54 -14.72
CA SER A 34 1.29 6.40 -13.77
C SER A 34 -0.22 6.43 -14.02
N THR A 35 -0.65 6.61 -15.27
CA THR A 35 -2.08 6.63 -15.63
C THR A 35 -2.71 5.25 -15.52
N ALA A 36 -1.95 4.18 -15.81
CA ALA A 36 -2.41 2.82 -15.56
C ALA A 36 -2.60 2.56 -14.07
N ASN A 37 -1.65 2.99 -13.23
CA ASN A 37 -1.77 2.83 -11.80
C ASN A 37 -2.91 3.67 -11.20
N GLU A 38 -3.17 4.89 -11.73
CA GLU A 38 -4.32 5.71 -11.33
C GLU A 38 -5.65 4.96 -11.50
N LEU A 39 -5.91 4.38 -12.68
CA LEU A 39 -7.15 3.62 -12.92
C LEU A 39 -7.26 2.40 -12.01
N GLY A 40 -6.16 1.67 -11.79
CA GLY A 40 -6.16 0.52 -10.88
C GLY A 40 -6.46 0.89 -9.43
N ILE A 41 -5.93 2.01 -8.94
CA ILE A 41 -6.22 2.53 -7.60
C ILE A 41 -7.69 2.96 -7.49
N VAL A 42 -8.29 3.51 -8.55
CA VAL A 42 -9.74 3.79 -8.59
C VAL A 42 -10.52 2.50 -8.37
N TYR A 43 -10.22 1.41 -9.09
CA TYR A 43 -10.89 0.13 -8.87
C TYR A 43 -10.70 -0.41 -7.43
N LEU A 44 -9.48 -0.35 -6.89
CA LEU A 44 -9.21 -0.74 -5.50
C LEU A 44 -10.01 0.09 -4.49
N TRP A 45 -10.09 1.41 -4.70
CA TRP A 45 -10.83 2.34 -3.85
C TRP A 45 -12.32 2.02 -3.82
N LEU A 46 -12.86 1.61 -4.96
CA LEU A 46 -14.27 1.24 -5.15
C LEU A 46 -14.58 -0.20 -4.70
N ARG A 47 -13.56 -0.95 -4.28
CA ARG A 47 -13.64 -2.37 -3.91
C ARG A 47 -13.99 -3.27 -5.09
N GLU A 48 -13.75 -2.82 -6.31
CA GLU A 48 -13.86 -3.62 -7.52
C GLU A 48 -12.58 -4.45 -7.70
N TYR A 49 -12.29 -5.31 -6.72
CA TYR A 49 -10.99 -5.97 -6.62
C TYR A 49 -10.68 -6.87 -7.83
N GLU A 50 -11.69 -7.51 -8.42
CA GLU A 50 -11.49 -8.31 -9.64
C GLU A 50 -11.11 -7.43 -10.84
N ALA A 51 -11.77 -6.28 -11.00
CA ALA A 51 -11.45 -5.33 -12.05
C ALA A 51 -10.05 -4.73 -11.84
N ALA A 52 -9.69 -4.42 -10.60
CA ALA A 52 -8.35 -3.96 -10.24
C ALA A 52 -7.28 -5.00 -10.61
N TRP A 53 -7.45 -6.26 -10.21
CA TRP A 53 -6.51 -7.33 -10.52
C TRP A 53 -6.35 -7.52 -12.04
N LEU A 54 -7.45 -7.69 -12.77
CA LEU A 54 -7.40 -7.87 -14.22
C LEU A 54 -6.71 -6.70 -14.93
N HIS A 55 -6.99 -5.47 -14.46
CA HIS A 55 -6.36 -4.27 -14.98
C HIS A 55 -4.85 -4.26 -14.74
N TYR A 56 -4.39 -4.57 -13.52
CA TYR A 56 -2.97 -4.61 -13.21
C TYR A 56 -2.24 -5.76 -13.91
N HIS A 57 -2.85 -6.94 -13.99
CA HIS A 57 -2.31 -8.08 -14.73
C HIS A 57 -2.09 -7.72 -16.21
N ARG A 58 -3.09 -7.10 -16.85
CA ARG A 58 -2.95 -6.59 -18.21
C ARG A 58 -1.86 -5.52 -18.34
N ALA A 59 -1.74 -4.63 -17.35
CA ALA A 59 -0.70 -3.60 -17.36
C ALA A 59 0.72 -4.20 -17.25
N GLN A 60 0.91 -5.29 -16.51
CA GLN A 60 2.18 -6.04 -16.45
C GLN A 60 2.58 -6.58 -17.83
N GLU A 61 1.62 -7.11 -18.60
CA GLU A 61 1.86 -7.63 -19.95
C GLU A 61 2.14 -6.52 -20.98
N GLU A 62 1.41 -5.41 -20.88
CA GLU A 62 1.35 -4.43 -21.96
C GLU A 62 2.34 -3.26 -21.85
N LEU A 63 2.78 -2.89 -20.64
CA LEU A 63 3.56 -1.67 -20.42
C LEU A 63 5.08 -1.89 -20.42
N ALA A 64 5.54 -3.11 -20.79
CA ALA A 64 6.92 -3.52 -21.11
C ALA A 64 8.02 -3.23 -20.08
N ASN A 65 7.70 -2.51 -19.01
CA ASN A 65 8.58 -2.17 -17.93
C ASN A 65 8.16 -3.03 -16.76
N ASN A 66 9.00 -3.99 -16.39
CA ASN A 66 8.81 -4.88 -15.25
C ASN A 66 8.87 -4.04 -13.95
N ILE A 67 7.77 -3.34 -13.65
CA ILE A 67 7.63 -2.37 -12.56
C ILE A 67 6.90 -3.02 -11.40
N SER A 68 7.51 -3.01 -10.22
CA SER A 68 7.02 -3.68 -9.02
C SER A 68 5.63 -3.20 -8.59
N VAL A 69 5.27 -1.95 -8.88
CA VAL A 69 4.00 -1.35 -8.44
C VAL A 69 2.77 -2.11 -8.94
N PHE A 70 2.81 -2.68 -10.14
CA PHE A 70 1.66 -3.44 -10.66
C PHE A 70 1.49 -4.76 -9.95
N TYR A 71 2.58 -5.45 -9.64
CA TYR A 71 2.57 -6.69 -8.85
C TYR A 71 2.12 -6.44 -7.41
N GLY A 72 2.62 -5.36 -6.78
CA GLY A 72 2.18 -4.93 -5.45
C GLY A 72 0.66 -4.77 -5.40
N LYS A 73 0.10 -3.96 -6.32
CA LYS A 73 -1.33 -3.67 -6.38
C LYS A 73 -2.20 -4.85 -6.84
N ALA A 74 -1.72 -5.69 -7.77
CA ALA A 74 -2.39 -6.93 -8.15
C ALA A 74 -2.50 -7.90 -6.96
N GLY A 75 -1.42 -8.04 -6.19
CA GLY A 75 -1.44 -8.83 -4.96
C GLY A 75 -2.37 -8.25 -3.89
N ILE A 76 -2.40 -6.92 -3.72
CA ILE A 76 -3.40 -6.25 -2.86
C ILE A 76 -4.83 -6.57 -3.29
N ALA A 77 -5.12 -6.55 -4.59
CA ALA A 77 -6.44 -6.87 -5.12
C ALA A 77 -6.85 -8.31 -4.76
N LYS A 78 -5.97 -9.30 -5.01
CA LYS A 78 -6.19 -10.71 -4.65
C LYS A 78 -6.33 -10.92 -3.15
N TRP A 79 -5.50 -10.25 -2.37
CA TRP A 79 -5.58 -10.27 -0.91
C TRP A 79 -6.94 -9.79 -0.40
N CYS A 80 -7.44 -8.67 -0.94
CA CYS A 80 -8.76 -8.13 -0.59
C CYS A 80 -9.93 -9.01 -1.06
N GLN A 81 -9.72 -9.94 -2.01
CA GLN A 81 -10.69 -10.96 -2.41
C GLN A 81 -10.70 -12.18 -1.46
N GLY A 82 -9.75 -12.27 -0.52
CA GLY A 82 -9.54 -13.46 0.29
C GLY A 82 -8.68 -14.54 -0.39
N ASP A 83 -8.19 -14.30 -1.60
CA ASP A 83 -7.30 -15.21 -2.34
C ASP A 83 -5.84 -14.91 -2.02
N TRP A 84 -5.43 -15.26 -0.80
CA TRP A 84 -4.11 -14.93 -0.30
C TRP A 84 -2.99 -15.67 -1.05
N CYS A 85 -3.24 -16.91 -1.50
CA CYS A 85 -2.25 -17.67 -2.27
C CYS A 85 -1.85 -16.92 -3.55
N SER A 86 -2.84 -16.51 -4.36
CA SER A 86 -2.57 -15.72 -5.56
C SER A 86 -1.93 -14.37 -5.23
N ALA A 87 -2.29 -13.75 -4.10
CA ALA A 87 -1.67 -12.50 -3.67
C ALA A 87 -0.16 -12.64 -3.45
N PHE A 88 0.27 -13.71 -2.77
CA PHE A 88 1.70 -14.00 -2.56
C PHE A 88 2.42 -14.35 -3.86
N ASP A 89 1.75 -15.01 -4.82
CA ASP A 89 2.35 -15.31 -6.12
C ASP A 89 2.62 -14.03 -6.93
N GLU A 90 1.67 -13.08 -6.94
CA GLU A 90 1.85 -11.75 -7.53
C GLU A 90 3.03 -11.02 -6.89
N TRP A 91 3.10 -10.97 -5.56
CA TRP A 91 4.18 -10.30 -4.85
C TRP A 91 5.54 -10.94 -5.11
N ARG A 92 5.64 -12.28 -5.08
CA ARG A 92 6.88 -13.02 -5.44
C ARG A 92 7.32 -12.74 -6.86
N ALA A 93 6.39 -12.60 -7.81
CA ALA A 93 6.73 -12.18 -9.16
C ALA A 93 7.30 -10.75 -9.18
N GLY A 94 6.68 -9.84 -8.42
CA GLY A 94 7.12 -8.45 -8.23
C GLY A 94 8.52 -8.30 -7.62
N LEU A 95 8.97 -9.26 -6.79
CA LEU A 95 10.34 -9.27 -6.26
C LEU A 95 11.44 -9.34 -7.34
N ARG A 96 11.08 -9.78 -8.55
CA ARG A 96 12.01 -9.90 -9.69
C ARG A 96 11.95 -8.71 -10.65
N CYS A 97 11.23 -7.65 -10.28
CA CYS A 97 11.14 -6.42 -11.08
C CYS A 97 12.49 -5.69 -11.17
N GLU A 98 12.78 -5.13 -12.34
CA GLU A 98 13.93 -4.25 -12.55
C GLU A 98 13.66 -2.86 -11.96
N TYR A 99 12.46 -2.35 -12.19
CA TYR A 99 12.03 -1.05 -11.68
C TYR A 99 11.26 -1.24 -10.38
N THR A 100 11.87 -0.79 -9.30
CA THR A 100 11.34 -0.91 -7.95
C THR A 100 11.14 0.46 -7.29
N ASP A 101 10.68 0.47 -6.04
CA ASP A 101 10.62 1.71 -5.26
C ASP A 101 12.01 2.32 -5.02
N TRP A 102 12.01 3.57 -4.55
CA TRP A 102 13.24 4.33 -4.30
C TRP A 102 14.13 3.73 -3.21
N ALA A 103 13.61 2.85 -2.36
CA ALA A 103 14.36 2.14 -1.34
C ALA A 103 14.93 0.79 -1.82
N GLY A 104 14.91 0.53 -3.13
CA GLY A 104 15.50 -0.67 -3.72
C GLY A 104 14.59 -1.90 -3.69
N GLY A 105 13.27 -1.70 -3.65
CA GLY A 105 12.29 -2.79 -3.69
C GLY A 105 11.92 -3.34 -2.33
N ILE A 106 11.89 -2.47 -1.31
CA ILE A 106 11.52 -2.81 0.07
C ILE A 106 10.00 -2.96 0.23
N SER A 107 9.21 -2.23 -0.58
CA SER A 107 7.76 -2.12 -0.36
C SER A 107 7.02 -3.45 -0.49
N ILE A 108 7.39 -4.28 -1.48
CA ILE A 108 6.75 -5.59 -1.69
C ILE A 108 7.01 -6.55 -0.50
N PRO A 109 8.27 -6.81 -0.09
CA PRO A 109 8.53 -7.64 1.09
C PRO A 109 7.86 -7.12 2.37
N LEU A 110 7.76 -5.79 2.53
CA LEU A 110 7.08 -5.18 3.67
C LEU A 110 5.58 -5.54 3.70
N VAL A 111 4.86 -5.37 2.57
CA VAL A 111 3.44 -5.73 2.51
C VAL A 111 3.22 -7.24 2.58
N MET A 112 4.13 -8.05 2.01
CA MET A 112 4.12 -9.51 2.15
C MET A 112 4.19 -9.93 3.61
N TRP A 113 5.12 -9.34 4.38
CA TRP A 113 5.25 -9.60 5.82
C TRP A 113 3.97 -9.23 6.56
N ALA A 114 3.42 -8.05 6.29
CA ALA A 114 2.21 -7.59 6.95
C ALA A 114 1.02 -8.52 6.66
N ALA A 115 0.82 -8.88 5.40
CA ALA A 115 -0.20 -9.83 4.98
C ALA A 115 -0.02 -11.20 5.64
N ALA A 116 1.20 -11.73 5.68
CA ALA A 116 1.47 -13.02 6.33
C ALA A 116 1.09 -13.02 7.81
N VAL A 117 1.42 -11.95 8.55
CA VAL A 117 1.02 -11.81 9.96
C VAL A 117 -0.51 -11.71 10.09
N LEU A 118 -1.17 -10.94 9.23
CA LEU A 118 -2.63 -10.79 9.25
C LEU A 118 -3.38 -12.10 8.94
N ALA A 119 -2.82 -13.00 8.13
CA ALA A 119 -3.37 -14.32 7.84
C ALA A 119 -2.86 -15.44 8.78
N ASP A 120 -2.11 -15.09 9.83
CA ASP A 120 -1.49 -16.05 10.75
C ASP A 120 -0.64 -17.12 10.04
N GLN A 121 0.13 -16.68 9.03
CA GLN A 121 0.99 -17.53 8.20
C GLN A 121 2.48 -17.29 8.54
N ALA A 122 2.92 -17.80 9.69
CA ALA A 122 4.30 -17.63 10.16
C ALA A 122 5.37 -17.99 9.10
N PRO A 123 5.28 -19.09 8.33
CA PRO A 123 6.28 -19.41 7.30
C PRO A 123 6.39 -18.35 6.19
N LEU A 124 5.26 -17.74 5.79
CA LEU A 124 5.26 -16.68 4.78
C LEU A 124 5.82 -15.36 5.35
N ALA A 125 5.63 -15.11 6.65
CA ALA A 125 6.22 -13.97 7.31
C ALA A 125 7.75 -14.10 7.38
N GLU A 126 8.26 -15.30 7.67
CA GLU A 126 9.70 -15.60 7.66
C GLU A 126 10.30 -15.44 6.25
N GLU A 127 9.61 -15.92 5.21
CA GLU A 127 10.01 -15.71 3.81
C GLU A 127 10.14 -14.21 3.49
N ALA A 128 9.15 -13.41 3.87
CA ALA A 128 9.18 -11.96 3.66
C ALA A 128 10.34 -11.29 4.41
N ILE A 129 10.66 -11.73 5.65
CA ILE A 129 11.82 -11.25 6.41
C ILE A 129 13.14 -11.55 5.68
N VAL A 130 13.30 -12.75 5.10
CA VAL A 130 14.50 -13.10 4.31
C VAL A 130 14.68 -12.12 3.15
N HIS A 131 13.60 -11.78 2.45
CA HIS A 131 13.64 -10.80 1.37
C HIS A 131 13.94 -9.38 1.89
N LEU A 132 13.39 -8.96 3.03
CA LEU A 132 13.71 -7.67 3.65
C LEU A 132 15.20 -7.57 3.99
N ILE A 133 15.76 -8.58 4.66
CA ILE A 133 17.19 -8.63 5.04
C ILE A 133 18.08 -8.51 3.80
N GLU A 134 17.75 -9.21 2.71
CA GLU A 134 18.53 -9.12 1.47
C GLU A 134 18.50 -7.70 0.88
N ARG A 135 17.32 -7.07 0.83
CA ARG A 135 17.14 -5.73 0.26
C ARG A 135 17.77 -4.63 1.11
N LEU A 136 17.80 -4.80 2.43
CA LEU A 136 18.45 -3.88 3.38
C LEU A 136 19.98 -3.80 3.22
N ARG A 137 20.61 -4.68 2.42
CA ARG A 137 22.03 -4.58 2.08
C ARG A 137 22.33 -3.50 1.02
N SER A 138 21.31 -3.00 0.33
CA SER A 138 21.46 -1.94 -0.68
C SER A 138 21.67 -0.57 -0.02
N ASP A 139 22.55 0.26 -0.59
CA ASP A 139 22.71 1.65 -0.18
C ASP A 139 21.40 2.46 -0.30
N GLN A 140 20.48 2.03 -1.18
CA GLN A 140 19.17 2.68 -1.34
C GLN A 140 18.25 2.45 -0.13
N SER A 141 18.50 1.42 0.68
CA SER A 141 17.68 1.09 1.85
C SER A 141 17.73 2.13 2.97
N VAL A 142 18.61 3.12 2.89
CA VAL A 142 18.57 4.29 3.79
C VAL A 142 17.36 5.19 3.51
N LEU A 143 16.80 5.11 2.30
CA LEU A 143 15.60 5.83 1.89
C LEU A 143 14.34 5.12 2.39
N TRP A 144 13.27 5.89 2.55
CA TRP A 144 11.98 5.35 2.95
C TRP A 144 11.39 4.40 1.88
N PRO A 145 10.85 3.21 2.23
CA PRO A 145 10.55 2.71 3.58
C PRO A 145 11.62 1.79 4.22
N GLY A 146 12.89 1.87 3.82
CA GLY A 146 13.96 1.01 4.36
C GLY A 146 14.21 1.11 5.88
N PRO A 147 14.18 2.29 6.54
CA PRO A 147 14.25 2.37 8.00
C PRO A 147 13.12 1.60 8.71
N LEU A 148 11.93 1.56 8.10
CA LEU A 148 10.79 0.79 8.62
C LEU A 148 11.07 -0.72 8.50
N ALA A 149 11.59 -1.16 7.36
CA ALA A 149 12.05 -2.54 7.18
C ALA A 149 13.12 -2.94 8.18
N SER A 150 14.12 -2.09 8.45
CA SER A 150 15.17 -2.34 9.44
C SER A 150 14.60 -2.55 10.86
N TRP A 151 13.56 -1.79 11.23
CA TRP A 151 12.86 -2.02 12.50
C TRP A 151 12.09 -3.35 12.52
N ILE A 152 11.40 -3.70 11.42
CA ILE A 152 10.65 -4.95 11.32
C ILE A 152 11.55 -6.18 11.43
N VAL A 153 12.75 -6.15 10.84
CA VAL A 153 13.72 -7.27 10.95
C VAL A 153 14.47 -7.31 12.28
N GLY A 154 14.29 -6.31 13.16
CA GLY A 154 14.90 -6.25 14.48
C GLY A 154 16.32 -5.68 14.54
N ASP A 155 16.83 -5.11 13.44
CA ASP A 155 18.16 -4.48 13.38
C ASP A 155 18.20 -3.13 14.11
N SER A 156 17.03 -2.49 14.31
CA SER A 156 16.90 -1.27 15.08
C SER A 156 15.94 -1.45 16.26
N GLN A 157 16.43 -1.20 17.48
CA GLN A 157 15.61 -1.31 18.71
C GLN A 157 14.74 -0.07 18.97
N ASP A 158 15.09 1.07 18.37
CA ASP A 158 14.34 2.31 18.54
C ASP A 158 14.01 2.87 17.16
N PHE A 159 12.81 2.57 16.68
CA PHE A 159 12.24 3.27 15.53
C PHE A 159 11.81 4.67 15.98
N ARG A 160 12.79 5.51 16.26
CA ARG A 160 12.60 6.96 16.19
C ARG A 160 12.86 7.35 14.76
N LEU A 161 11.89 8.03 14.15
CA LEU A 161 12.07 8.77 12.90
C LEU A 161 13.13 9.85 13.12
N LYS A 162 14.40 9.48 13.24
CA LYS A 162 15.51 10.40 13.24
C LYS A 162 15.75 10.83 11.81
N ARG A 163 14.89 11.72 11.29
CA ARG A 163 15.23 12.59 10.16
C ARG A 163 16.17 13.70 10.63
N GLU A 164 17.22 13.34 11.37
CA GLU A 164 18.31 14.23 11.75
C GLU A 164 19.24 14.35 10.52
N GLY A 165 18.84 15.10 9.48
CA GLY A 165 19.76 15.40 8.38
C GLY A 165 19.16 15.76 7.01
N SER A 166 17.90 15.40 6.73
CA SER A 166 17.27 15.85 5.48
C SER A 166 16.74 17.26 5.70
N GLY A 167 17.42 18.29 5.16
CA GLY A 167 16.93 19.68 5.12
C GLY A 167 15.64 19.90 4.31
N GLN A 168 14.78 18.88 4.21
CA GLN A 168 13.45 18.93 3.64
C GLN A 168 12.49 19.54 4.65
N VAL A 169 11.86 20.63 4.22
CA VAL A 169 10.83 21.39 4.92
C VAL A 169 9.80 20.44 5.53
N ALA A 170 9.60 20.54 6.84
CA ALA A 170 8.78 19.67 7.69
C ALA A 170 7.25 19.72 7.44
N GLY A 171 6.81 20.02 6.20
CA GLY A 171 5.41 20.33 5.90
C GLY A 171 4.49 19.11 5.76
N ASP A 172 4.83 18.14 4.91
CA ASP A 172 3.85 17.13 4.46
C ASP A 172 4.33 15.67 4.52
N GLN A 173 5.59 15.37 4.18
CA GLN A 173 6.09 13.99 4.11
C GLN A 173 6.09 13.28 5.47
N CYS A 174 6.22 14.05 6.56
CA CYS A 174 6.19 13.53 7.93
C CYS A 174 4.94 12.70 8.20
N THR A 175 3.80 13.11 7.62
CA THR A 175 2.51 12.47 7.88
C THR A 175 2.31 11.12 7.20
N LEU A 176 2.94 10.87 6.03
CA LEU A 176 2.80 9.59 5.33
C LEU A 176 3.68 8.52 5.98
N ASP A 177 4.93 8.87 6.27
CA ASP A 177 5.88 7.98 6.91
C ASP A 177 5.34 7.58 8.30
N GLU A 178 4.87 8.55 9.09
CA GLU A 178 4.19 8.30 10.38
C GLU A 178 2.96 7.40 10.23
N TRP A 179 2.12 7.65 9.23
CA TRP A 179 0.93 6.82 8.99
C TRP A 179 1.29 5.37 8.65
N GLN A 180 2.31 5.13 7.81
CA GLN A 180 2.78 3.77 7.53
C GLN A 180 3.33 3.11 8.80
N VAL A 181 4.07 3.84 9.63
CA VAL A 181 4.57 3.33 10.92
C VAL A 181 3.42 2.89 11.83
N GLU A 182 2.35 3.68 11.89
CA GLU A 182 1.15 3.32 12.66
C GLU A 182 0.48 2.06 12.12
N PHE A 183 0.47 1.84 10.81
CA PHE A 183 -0.01 0.60 10.20
C PHE A 183 0.83 -0.60 10.68
N TYR A 184 2.16 -0.55 10.54
CA TYR A 184 3.03 -1.67 10.92
C TYR A 184 3.07 -1.91 12.44
N LYS A 185 2.97 -0.88 13.27
CA LYS A 185 2.73 -1.04 14.72
C LYS A 185 1.43 -1.79 14.99
N GLY A 186 0.38 -1.57 14.19
CA GLY A 186 -0.87 -2.31 14.32
C GLY A 186 -0.68 -3.78 14.03
N VAL A 187 0.02 -4.11 12.94
CA VAL A 187 0.36 -5.49 12.58
C VAL A 187 1.21 -6.16 13.68
N MET A 188 2.18 -5.44 14.25
CA MET A 188 2.97 -5.91 15.40
C MET A 188 2.11 -6.14 16.65
N ASP A 189 1.18 -5.23 16.94
CA ASP A 189 0.23 -5.38 18.04
C ASP A 189 -0.60 -6.67 17.86
N LEU A 190 -1.06 -6.97 16.63
CA LEU A 190 -1.76 -8.23 16.35
C LEU A 190 -0.86 -9.45 16.59
N ARG A 191 0.36 -9.45 16.04
CA ARG A 191 1.35 -10.53 16.22
C ARG A 191 1.62 -10.82 17.70
N ASP A 192 1.68 -9.78 18.51
CA ASP A 192 1.93 -9.86 19.96
C ASP A 192 0.66 -10.18 20.78
N GLY A 193 -0.48 -10.45 20.13
CA GLY A 193 -1.76 -10.75 20.80
C GLY A 193 -2.49 -9.53 21.37
N LYS A 194 -2.07 -8.31 21.04
CA LYS A 194 -2.65 -7.03 21.50
C LYS A 194 -3.77 -6.56 20.56
N ALA A 195 -4.85 -7.33 20.51
CA ALA A 195 -5.96 -7.11 19.57
C ALA A 195 -6.58 -5.70 19.63
N ASP A 196 -6.66 -5.07 20.80
CA ASP A 196 -7.19 -3.70 20.94
C ASP A 196 -6.28 -2.65 20.30
N GLY A 197 -4.96 -2.79 20.45
CA GLY A 197 -3.97 -1.93 19.81
C GLY A 197 -4.05 -2.03 18.29
N PHE A 198 -4.14 -3.25 17.78
CA PHE A 198 -4.36 -3.52 16.35
C PHE A 198 -5.63 -2.84 15.83
N ARG A 199 -6.79 -3.08 16.47
CA ARG A 199 -8.08 -2.48 16.07
C ARG A 199 -8.04 -0.96 16.06
N HIS A 200 -7.43 -0.35 17.08
CA HIS A 200 -7.30 1.09 17.17
C HIS A 200 -6.49 1.66 16.00
N ARG A 201 -5.33 1.07 15.70
CA ARG A 201 -4.46 1.56 14.62
C ARG A 201 -5.02 1.27 13.23
N MET A 202 -5.67 0.13 13.00
CA MET A 202 -6.36 -0.12 11.72
C MET A 202 -7.49 0.89 11.47
N ARG A 203 -8.19 1.35 12.52
CA ARG A 203 -9.17 2.43 12.39
C ARG A 203 -8.51 3.75 11.99
N ILE A 204 -7.34 4.10 12.54
CA ILE A 204 -6.58 5.28 12.14
C ILE A 204 -6.09 5.15 10.70
N CYS A 205 -5.61 3.96 10.32
CA CYS A 205 -4.93 3.77 9.06
C CYS A 205 -5.89 3.59 7.87
N GLY A 206 -6.96 2.82 8.07
CA GLY A 206 -7.93 2.47 7.02
C GLY A 206 -9.10 3.44 6.89
N ASN A 207 -9.30 4.33 7.86
CA ASN A 207 -10.30 5.39 7.74
C ASN A 207 -9.69 6.60 7.05
N VAL A 208 -10.32 7.04 5.98
CA VAL A 208 -10.01 8.34 5.36
C VAL A 208 -11.19 9.23 5.63
N SER A 209 -10.97 10.29 6.39
CA SER A 209 -12.00 11.31 6.56
C SER A 209 -12.03 12.20 5.32
N TRP A 210 -13.23 12.65 4.95
CA TRP A 210 -13.42 13.69 3.93
C TRP A 210 -12.60 14.96 4.21
N ILE A 211 -12.36 15.24 5.50
CA ILE A 211 -11.56 16.37 5.97
C ILE A 211 -10.10 16.22 5.53
N GLU A 212 -9.52 15.02 5.58
CA GLU A 212 -8.14 14.79 5.12
C GLU A 212 -7.98 15.05 3.62
N LEU A 213 -8.97 14.68 2.80
CA LEU A 213 -8.94 14.97 1.37
C LEU A 213 -9.03 16.48 1.09
N ALA A 214 -9.91 17.19 1.80
CA ALA A 214 -10.13 18.62 1.60
C ALA A 214 -8.99 19.49 2.15
N GLN A 215 -8.42 19.12 3.29
CA GLN A 215 -7.44 19.94 4.01
C GLN A 215 -5.98 19.54 3.73
N ALA A 216 -5.74 18.28 3.37
CA ALA A 216 -4.41 17.72 3.19
C ALA A 216 -4.34 16.76 1.98
N PRO A 217 -4.66 17.23 0.75
CA PRO A 217 -4.75 16.38 -0.43
C PRO A 217 -3.46 15.60 -0.71
N ARG A 218 -2.29 16.16 -0.39
CA ARG A 218 -1.00 15.47 -0.52
C ARG A 218 -0.90 14.23 0.36
N VAL A 219 -1.38 14.32 1.60
CA VAL A 219 -1.37 13.20 2.55
C VAL A 219 -2.34 12.12 2.09
N PHE A 220 -3.54 12.52 1.67
CA PHE A 220 -4.50 11.62 1.05
C PHE A 220 -3.90 10.87 -0.14
N PHE A 221 -3.28 11.60 -1.08
CA PHE A 221 -2.63 10.99 -2.23
C PHE A 221 -1.54 10.04 -1.78
N GLY A 222 -0.67 10.45 -0.86
CA GLY A 222 0.37 9.58 -0.29
C GLY A 222 -0.20 8.24 0.21
N LYS A 223 -1.30 8.29 0.97
CA LYS A 223 -1.97 7.09 1.51
C LYS A 223 -2.51 6.19 0.39
N ILE A 224 -3.30 6.71 -0.56
CA ILE A 224 -3.91 5.86 -1.59
C ILE A 224 -2.89 5.26 -2.57
N TRP A 225 -1.72 5.89 -2.72
CA TRP A 225 -0.62 5.30 -3.49
C TRP A 225 0.10 4.17 -2.74
N SER A 226 -0.01 4.09 -1.40
CA SER A 226 0.53 3.01 -0.59
C SER A 226 -0.31 1.72 -0.67
N ASP A 227 0.35 0.58 -0.62
CA ASP A 227 -0.29 -0.75 -0.63
C ASP A 227 -0.96 -1.04 0.72
N GLU A 228 -0.30 -0.64 1.81
CA GLU A 228 -0.77 -0.79 3.19
C GLU A 228 -2.15 -0.16 3.41
N PHE A 229 -2.49 0.89 2.66
CA PHE A 229 -3.75 1.60 2.83
C PHE A 229 -4.94 0.71 2.53
N PHE A 230 -4.86 -0.03 1.43
CA PHE A 230 -5.93 -0.93 1.02
C PHE A 230 -6.02 -2.16 1.93
N VAL A 231 -4.89 -2.65 2.44
CA VAL A 231 -4.87 -3.70 3.48
C VAL A 231 -5.57 -3.21 4.74
N ALA A 232 -5.18 -2.04 5.27
CA ALA A 232 -5.77 -1.46 6.46
C ALA A 232 -7.28 -1.24 6.32
N ARG A 233 -7.69 -0.70 5.17
CA ARG A 233 -9.10 -0.46 4.86
C ARG A 233 -9.89 -1.77 4.82
N HIS A 234 -9.39 -2.79 4.11
CA HIS A 234 -10.04 -4.10 4.05
C HIS A 234 -10.17 -4.74 5.44
N GLN A 235 -9.11 -4.71 6.24
CA GLN A 235 -9.14 -5.21 7.63
C GLN A 235 -10.17 -4.48 8.48
N LEU A 236 -10.29 -3.15 8.34
CA LEU A 236 -11.27 -2.37 9.07
C LEU A 236 -12.72 -2.78 8.73
N ASP A 237 -13.02 -3.17 7.49
CA ASP A 237 -14.36 -3.64 7.13
C ASP A 237 -14.64 -5.03 7.68
N SER A 238 -13.66 -5.94 7.62
CA SER A 238 -13.76 -7.26 8.24
C SER A 238 -13.97 -7.19 9.76
N LEU A 239 -13.45 -6.15 10.42
CA LEU A 239 -13.71 -5.91 11.84
C LEU A 239 -15.14 -5.43 12.14
N LYS A 240 -15.81 -4.76 11.19
CA LYS A 240 -17.20 -4.28 11.38
C LYS A 240 -18.20 -5.42 11.24
N THR A 241 -18.00 -6.31 10.26
CA THR A 241 -18.91 -7.43 10.01
C THR A 241 -18.99 -8.41 11.19
N VAL A 242 -17.90 -8.56 11.96
CA VAL A 242 -17.87 -9.39 13.18
C VAL A 242 -18.69 -8.78 14.32
N VAL A 243 -18.81 -7.45 14.39
CA VAL A 243 -19.57 -6.76 15.43
C VAL A 243 -21.07 -6.80 15.15
N ASP A 244 -21.47 -6.67 13.88
CA ASP A 244 -22.89 -6.63 13.48
C ASP A 244 -23.55 -8.03 13.40
N GLY A 245 -22.75 -9.10 13.45
CA GLY A 245 -23.20 -10.49 13.34
C GLY A 245 -23.43 -11.24 14.66
N ASN A 246 -23.22 -10.59 15.81
CA ASN A 246 -23.43 -11.14 17.16
C ASN A 246 -24.54 -10.38 17.90
#